data_AF-A0AA42AW56-F1
#
_entry.id   AF-A0AA42AW56-F1
#
_cell.length_a   1.000
_cell.length_b   1.000
_cell.length_c   1.000
_cell.angle_alpha   90.00
_cell.angle_beta   90.00
_cell.angle_gamma   90.00
#
_symmetry.space_group_name_H-M   'P 1'
#
loop_
_entity.id
_entity.type
_entity.pdbx_description
1 polymer ?
#
loop_
_entity_poly.entity_id
_entity_poly.type
_entity_poly.pdbx_seq_one_letter_code
_entity_poly.pdbx_strand_id
1 'polypeptide(L)'
;MVGFVPRIHLGEEKKQNLSQHTYGGWLSVWWMGTYSMVLSKAAFFHKKYLGLYTNQMPASIRDYVSKIRNCEDITMSFLVANETGAPPIWVKGKILEIGSTGISGLGGHNKRRSECVNKFAI
;
A
#
# COMPACT_ATOMS: atom_id res chain seq x y z
N MET A 1 -0.03 9.52 7.69
CA MET A 1 -0.69 8.26 8.11
C MET A 1 0.18 7.61 9.18
N VAL A 2 -0.39 7.15 10.29
CA VAL A 2 0.37 6.52 11.39
C VAL A 2 -0.15 5.11 11.59
N GLY A 3 0.70 4.09 11.64
CA GLY A 3 0.22 2.73 11.85
C GLY A 3 1.31 1.72 12.08
N PHE A 4 0.90 0.46 12.13
CA PHE A 4 1.71 -0.59 12.75
C PHE A 4 2.17 -1.68 11.78
N VAL A 5 1.67 -1.66 10.55
CA VAL A 5 1.94 -2.67 9.53
C VAL A 5 2.74 -2.03 8.39
N PRO A 6 4.07 -1.95 8.50
CA PRO A 6 4.91 -1.32 7.49
C PRO A 6 5.12 -2.23 6.28
N ARG A 7 5.24 -1.62 5.11
CA ARG A 7 5.56 -2.27 3.83
C ARG A 7 6.50 -1.39 3.03
N ILE A 8 7.10 -1.99 2.01
CA ILE A 8 8.06 -1.31 1.14
C ILE A 8 7.72 -1.56 -0.32
N HIS A 9 7.94 -0.55 -1.16
CA HIS A 9 8.06 -0.75 -2.60
C HIS A 9 9.54 -0.72 -2.97
N LEU A 10 9.94 -1.64 -3.85
CA LEU A 10 11.32 -1.75 -4.34
C LEU A 10 11.32 -1.39 -5.81
N GLY A 11 12.16 -0.44 -6.21
CA GLY A 11 12.39 -0.17 -7.64
C GLY A 11 13.41 -1.15 -8.20
N GLU A 12 13.10 -1.75 -9.35
CA GLU A 12 14.10 -2.38 -10.19
C GLU A 12 14.49 -1.41 -11.32
N GLU A 13 15.79 -1.23 -11.57
CA GLU A 13 16.23 -0.42 -12.70
C GLU A 13 15.96 -1.12 -14.04
N LYS A 14 15.04 -0.51 -14.81
CA LYS A 14 14.76 -0.60 -16.24
C LYS A 14 14.78 -1.99 -16.92
N LYS A 15 13.58 -2.51 -17.18
CA LYS A 15 13.25 -3.10 -18.49
C LYS A 15 12.44 -2.07 -19.28
N GLN A 16 13.01 -1.54 -20.36
CA GLN A 16 12.31 -0.78 -21.41
C GLN A 16 11.52 0.48 -20.94
N ASN A 17 12.21 1.45 -20.31
CA ASN A 17 11.69 2.80 -19.98
C ASN A 17 10.52 2.90 -18.98
N LEU A 18 10.08 1.81 -18.38
CA LEU A 18 9.13 1.85 -17.27
C LEU A 18 9.84 1.45 -15.96
N SER A 19 9.78 2.31 -14.95
CA SER A 19 10.22 1.95 -13.59
C SER A 19 9.27 0.88 -13.05
N GLN A 20 9.78 -0.33 -12.89
CA GLN A 20 9.01 -1.44 -12.36
C GLN A 20 9.22 -1.52 -10.85
N HIS A 21 8.11 -1.52 -10.12
CA HIS A 21 8.08 -1.57 -8.66
C HIS A 21 7.57 -2.92 -8.16
N THR A 22 8.24 -3.48 -7.17
CA THR A 22 7.84 -4.71 -6.49
C THR A 22 7.36 -4.41 -5.08
N TYR A 23 6.21 -4.97 -4.70
CA TYR A 23 5.68 -4.86 -3.35
C TYR A 23 6.39 -5.84 -2.39
N GLY A 24 6.92 -5.31 -1.29
CA GLY A 24 7.67 -6.04 -0.27
C GLY A 24 6.94 -6.11 1.08
N GLY A 25 6.97 -7.30 1.67
CA GLY A 25 6.39 -7.59 2.99
C GLY A 25 7.31 -7.22 4.17
N TRP A 26 6.99 -7.76 5.35
CA TRP A 26 7.79 -7.54 6.57
C TRP A 26 9.24 -7.98 6.43
N LEU A 27 9.50 -9.12 5.78
CA LEU A 27 10.86 -9.61 5.56
C LEU A 27 11.69 -8.58 4.78
N SER A 28 11.14 -7.99 3.73
CA SER A 28 11.80 -6.94 2.93
C SER A 28 12.08 -5.67 3.75
N VAL A 29 11.11 -5.23 4.55
CA VAL A 29 11.28 -4.08 5.47
C VAL A 29 12.40 -4.34 6.48
N TRP A 30 12.45 -5.54 7.05
CA TRP A 30 13.47 -5.92 8.01
C TRP A 30 14.87 -5.96 7.39
N TRP A 31 15.02 -6.57 6.21
CA TRP A 31 16.30 -6.65 5.51
C TRP A 31 16.83 -5.29 5.05
N MET A 32 15.96 -4.42 4.55
CA MET A 32 16.38 -3.13 4.02
C MET A 32 16.46 -2.02 5.06
N GLY A 33 15.87 -2.23 6.24
CA GLY A 33 15.81 -1.21 7.30
C GLY A 33 14.97 0.02 6.93
N THR A 34 14.20 -0.03 5.85
CA THR A 34 13.39 1.08 5.35
C THR A 34 11.95 0.63 5.04
N TYR A 35 11.05 1.60 4.98
CA TYR A 35 9.64 1.39 4.64
C TYR A 35 9.13 2.62 3.89
N SER A 36 8.11 2.43 3.06
CA SER A 36 7.50 3.52 2.28
C SER A 36 5.98 3.52 2.33
N MET A 37 5.38 2.51 2.95
CA MET A 37 3.94 2.37 3.11
C MET A 37 3.59 1.85 4.50
N VAL A 38 2.39 2.19 4.96
CA VAL A 38 1.77 1.61 6.16
C VAL A 38 0.35 1.22 5.79
N LEU A 39 -0.04 -0.02 6.05
CA LEU A 39 -1.35 -0.52 5.62
C LEU A 39 -2.48 0.03 6.49
N SER A 40 -3.60 0.40 5.87
CA SER A 40 -4.77 0.97 6.55
C SER A 40 -5.50 0.00 7.47
N LYS A 41 -5.22 -1.31 7.36
CA LYS A 41 -5.78 -2.38 8.22
C LYS A 41 -5.54 -2.14 9.71
N ALA A 42 -4.42 -1.52 10.07
CA ALA A 42 -4.11 -1.13 11.45
C ALA A 42 -3.35 0.19 11.44
N ALA A 43 -4.08 1.27 11.18
CA ALA A 43 -3.55 2.62 11.11
C ALA A 43 -4.58 3.67 11.56
N PHE A 44 -4.08 4.81 12.00
CA PHE A 44 -4.80 6.04 12.25
C PHE A 44 -4.46 7.07 11.16
N PHE A 45 -5.48 7.68 10.59
CA PHE A 45 -5.36 8.79 9.65
C PHE A 45 -6.61 9.67 9.71
N HIS A 46 -6.48 10.92 9.28
CA HIS A 46 -7.57 11.89 9.33
C HIS A 46 -8.73 11.48 8.41
N LYS A 47 -9.99 11.62 8.87
CA LYS A 47 -11.19 11.23 8.09
C LYS A 47 -11.26 11.86 6.70
N LYS A 48 -10.63 13.04 6.52
CA LYS A 48 -10.57 13.74 5.21
C LYS A 48 -10.09 12.83 4.09
N TYR A 49 -9.15 11.91 4.36
CA TYR A 49 -8.59 11.05 3.32
C TYR A 49 -9.60 10.04 2.79
N LEU A 50 -10.61 9.65 3.57
CA LEU A 50 -11.74 8.86 3.05
C LEU A 50 -12.58 9.69 2.08
N GLY A 51 -12.82 10.96 2.40
CA GLY A 51 -13.51 11.89 1.50
C GLY A 51 -12.74 12.14 0.20
N LEU A 52 -11.41 12.28 0.28
CA LEU A 52 -10.53 12.40 -0.88
C LEU A 52 -10.55 11.12 -1.73
N TYR A 53 -10.49 9.96 -1.09
CA TYR A 53 -10.61 8.67 -1.77
C TYR A 53 -11.94 8.55 -2.51
N THR A 54 -13.05 8.91 -1.88
CA THR A 54 -14.38 8.77 -2.50
C THR A 54 -14.64 9.81 -3.59
N ASN A 55 -14.17 11.05 -3.44
CA ASN A 55 -14.62 12.15 -4.32
C ASN A 55 -13.57 12.68 -5.29
N GLN A 56 -12.28 12.55 -4.96
CA GLN A 56 -11.20 13.17 -5.75
C GLN A 56 -10.31 12.14 -6.45
N MET A 57 -10.23 10.92 -5.91
CA MET A 57 -9.44 9.87 -6.54
C MET A 57 -10.01 9.50 -7.92
N PRO A 58 -9.16 9.38 -8.96
CA PRO A 58 -9.59 8.97 -10.29
C PRO A 58 -10.46 7.72 -10.25
N ALA A 59 -11.61 7.76 -10.95
CA ALA A 59 -12.53 6.65 -11.03
C ALA A 59 -11.83 5.36 -11.50
N SER A 60 -10.90 5.47 -12.46
CA SER A 60 -10.10 4.35 -12.96
C SER A 60 -9.34 3.58 -11.87
N ILE A 61 -8.83 4.28 -10.84
CA ILE A 61 -8.12 3.65 -9.71
C ILE A 61 -9.14 2.97 -8.79
N ARG A 62 -10.24 3.65 -8.47
CA ARG A 62 -11.30 3.09 -7.59
C ARG A 62 -11.97 1.87 -8.20
N ASP A 63 -12.24 1.91 -9.50
CA ASP A 63 -12.83 0.81 -10.27
C ASP A 63 -11.87 -0.37 -10.33
N TYR A 64 -10.57 -0.12 -10.52
CA TYR A 64 -9.54 -1.16 -10.48
C TYR A 64 -9.49 -1.85 -9.12
N VAL A 65 -9.37 -1.10 -8.03
CA VAL A 65 -9.37 -1.62 -6.64
C VAL A 65 -10.63 -2.44 -6.37
N SER A 66 -11.79 -1.91 -6.75
CA SER A 66 -13.08 -2.58 -6.57
C SER A 66 -13.17 -3.90 -7.35
N LYS A 67 -12.68 -3.91 -8.60
CA LYS A 67 -12.68 -5.09 -9.47
C LYS A 67 -11.77 -6.20 -8.95
N ILE A 68 -10.57 -5.87 -8.48
CA ILE A 68 -9.59 -6.87 -8.01
C ILE A 68 -9.78 -7.25 -6.53
N ARG A 69 -10.59 -6.47 -5.79
CA ARG A 69 -10.84 -6.61 -4.34
C ARG A 69 -9.55 -6.71 -3.53
N ASN A 70 -8.60 -5.84 -3.82
CA ASN A 70 -7.28 -5.77 -3.20
C ASN A 70 -6.71 -4.35 -3.38
N CYS A 71 -5.65 -4.05 -2.62
CA CYS A 71 -4.83 -2.85 -2.75
C CYS A 71 -5.49 -1.53 -2.31
N GLU A 72 -6.67 -1.56 -1.67
CA GLU A 72 -7.28 -0.39 -1.06
C GLU A 72 -6.36 0.28 -0.03
N ASP A 73 -5.59 -0.52 0.70
CA ASP A 73 -4.59 -0.09 1.67
C ASP A 73 -3.35 0.57 1.02
N ILE A 74 -2.89 0.03 -0.11
CA ILE A 74 -1.83 0.61 -0.94
C ILE A 74 -2.31 1.94 -1.52
N THR A 75 -3.50 1.96 -2.11
CA THR A 75 -4.08 3.18 -2.69
C THR A 75 -4.24 4.28 -1.64
N MET A 76 -4.71 3.94 -0.43
CA MET A 76 -4.79 4.89 0.68
C MET A 76 -3.42 5.40 1.12
N SER A 77 -2.38 4.55 1.12
CA SER A 77 -1.01 4.98 1.41
C SER A 77 -0.50 6.01 0.41
N PHE A 78 -0.73 5.77 -0.89
CA PHE A 78 -0.39 6.70 -1.97
C PHE A 78 -1.15 8.01 -1.85
N LEU A 79 -2.48 7.94 -1.63
CA LEU A 79 -3.32 9.12 -1.49
C LEU A 79 -2.85 10.03 -0.36
N VAL A 80 -2.60 9.45 0.82
CA VAL A 80 -2.16 10.24 1.98
C VAL A 80 -0.79 10.84 1.73
N ALA A 81 0.16 10.07 1.20
CA ALA A 81 1.50 10.56 0.89
C ALA A 81 1.47 11.71 -0.13
N ASN A 82 0.66 11.60 -1.18
CA ASN A 82 0.50 12.63 -2.19
C ASN A 82 -0.14 13.91 -1.63
N GLU A 83 -1.20 13.77 -0.83
CA GLU A 83 -1.90 14.91 -0.22
C GLU A 83 -1.03 15.62 0.84
N THR A 84 -0.15 14.92 1.55
CA THR A 84 0.69 15.52 2.60
C THR A 84 2.10 15.88 2.16
N GLY A 85 2.59 15.35 1.04
CA GLY A 85 4.01 15.46 0.66
C GLY A 85 4.97 14.89 1.71
N ALA A 86 4.51 13.94 2.52
CA ALA A 86 5.21 13.47 3.73
C ALA A 86 5.16 11.94 3.85
N PRO A 87 6.20 11.30 4.42
CA PRO A 87 6.24 9.85 4.57
C PRO A 87 5.22 9.36 5.62
N PRO A 88 4.79 8.09 5.54
CA PRO A 88 4.02 7.49 6.62
C PRO A 88 4.89 7.32 7.88
N ILE A 89 4.24 7.22 9.04
CA ILE A 89 4.89 6.98 10.33
C ILE A 89 4.60 5.55 10.77
N TRP A 90 5.64 4.74 10.92
CA TRP A 90 5.54 3.41 11.50
C TRP A 90 5.72 3.47 13.03
N VAL A 91 4.81 2.82 13.74
CA VAL A 91 4.88 2.62 15.20
C VAL A 91 5.03 1.14 15.49
N LYS A 92 6.03 0.77 16.28
CA LYS A 92 6.16 -0.59 16.79
C LYS A 92 5.11 -0.82 17.88
N GLY A 93 4.21 -1.78 17.67
CA GLY A 93 3.16 -2.14 18.61
C GLY A 93 2.85 -3.64 18.57
N LYS A 94 2.16 -4.13 19.61
CA LYS A 94 1.62 -5.49 19.63
C LYS A 94 0.22 -5.46 19.02
N ILE A 95 0.04 -6.13 17.90
CA ILE A 95 -1.27 -6.28 17.23
C ILE A 95 -1.59 -7.76 17.16
N LEU A 96 -2.82 -8.08 17.54
CA LEU A 96 -3.43 -9.38 17.30
C LEU A 96 -4.42 -9.24 16.15
N GLU A 97 -4.13 -9.87 15.01
CA GLU A 97 -5.05 -9.95 13.88
C GLU A 97 -5.86 -11.25 13.96
N ILE A 98 -7.16 -11.13 14.19
CA ILE A 98 -8.10 -12.25 14.13
C ILE A 98 -8.48 -12.46 12.66
N GLY A 99 -8.35 -13.68 12.12
CA GLY A 99 -8.74 -14.01 10.74
C GLY A 99 -7.69 -13.72 9.65
N SER A 100 -6.39 -13.88 9.96
CA SER A 100 -5.28 -13.60 9.03
C SER A 100 -5.20 -14.53 7.80
N THR A 101 -5.94 -15.63 7.78
CA THR A 101 -5.96 -16.65 6.70
C THR A 101 -6.78 -16.27 5.46
N GLY A 102 -7.16 -14.99 5.30
CA GLY A 102 -7.96 -14.51 4.17
C GLY A 102 -7.17 -14.33 2.87
N ILE A 103 -7.45 -13.23 2.16
CA ILE A 103 -6.89 -12.92 0.82
C ILE A 103 -5.36 -12.94 0.79
N SER A 104 -4.70 -12.65 1.91
CA SER A 104 -3.24 -12.68 2.07
C SER A 104 -2.63 -14.08 2.00
N GLY A 105 -3.42 -15.13 2.26
CA GLY A 105 -2.99 -16.53 2.15
C GLY A 105 -3.16 -17.13 0.74
N LEU A 106 -3.81 -16.41 -0.18
CA LEU A 106 -4.03 -16.89 -1.55
C LEU A 106 -2.75 -16.75 -2.40
N GLY A 107 -2.49 -17.76 -3.23
CA GLY A 107 -1.38 -17.72 -4.20
C GLY A 107 -1.44 -16.48 -5.10
N GLY A 108 -0.29 -15.83 -5.28
CA GLY A 108 -0.17 -14.63 -6.13
C GLY A 108 -0.61 -13.31 -5.48
N HIS A 109 -0.94 -13.29 -4.18
CA HIS A 109 -1.31 -12.06 -3.47
C HIS A 109 -0.28 -10.92 -3.63
N ASN A 110 1.01 -11.22 -3.41
CA ASN A 110 2.08 -10.22 -3.54
C ASN A 110 2.26 -9.77 -4.99
N LYS A 111 2.08 -10.66 -5.97
CA LYS A 111 2.16 -10.31 -7.40
C LYS A 111 1.09 -9.28 -7.76
N ARG A 112 -0.16 -9.50 -7.34
CA ARG A 112 -1.26 -8.53 -7.52
C ARG A 112 -0.95 -7.19 -6.84
N ARG A 113 -0.37 -7.22 -5.64
CA ARG A 113 0.05 -5.98 -4.95
C ARG A 113 1.17 -5.25 -5.70
N SER A 114 2.13 -5.95 -6.30
CA SER A 114 3.12 -5.32 -7.19
C SER A 114 2.45 -4.68 -8.41
N GLU A 115 1.48 -5.34 -9.04
CA GLU A 115 0.70 -4.77 -10.15
C GLU A 115 -0.02 -3.48 -9.72
N CYS A 116 -0.60 -3.45 -8.52
CA CYS A 116 -1.21 -2.25 -7.95
C CYS A 116 -0.21 -1.10 -7.76
N VAL A 117 0.97 -1.36 -7.17
CA VAL A 117 2.00 -0.33 -6.99
C VAL A 117 2.40 0.27 -8.33
N ASN A 118 2.62 -0.57 -9.36
CA ASN A 118 2.94 -0.07 -10.71
C ASN A 118 1.78 0.71 -11.33
N LYS A 119 0.53 0.30 -11.10
CA LYS A 119 -0.64 0.98 -11.65
C LYS A 119 -0.87 2.37 -11.03
N PHE A 120 -0.50 2.56 -9.77
CA PHE A 120 -0.71 3.81 -9.02
C PHE A 120 0.48 4.76 -9.06
N ALA A 121 1.65 4.28 -9.49
CA ALA A 121 2.87 5.09 -9.63
C ALA A 121 2.96 5.84 -10.97
N ILE A 122 2.01 5.64 -11.88
CA ILE A 122 1.85 6.35 -13.16
C ILE A 122 0.96 7.57 -12.94
#